data_AF-A0A7V3M3L2-F1
#
_entry.id   AF-A0A7V3M3L2-F1
#
_cell.length_a   1.000
_cell.length_b   1.000
_cell.length_c   1.000
_cell.angle_alpha   90.00
_cell.angle_beta   90.00
_cell.angle_gamma   90.00
#
_symmetry.space_group_name_H-M   'P 1'
#
loop_
_entity.id
_entity.type
_entity.pdbx_description
1 polymer ?
#
loop_
_entity_poly.entity_id
_entity_poly.type
_entity_poly.pdbx_seq_one_letter_code
_entity_poly.pdbx_strand_id
1 'polypeptide(L)'
;MTLARTGTPMLGRFSVRLTLLLVVAAAVLLSVEAVSLLTDWLWFGEVGYRGVFLRILTAKAALGLLLGSAFFAAVYGNLYLASRSPATDVLIELEDHLGLPSRFVVEPFLRRFLLPGVLLLSVLAGLQATQHWDTFLRFRYRTTFGISDPLFGKDVGFYVFTLPFLDTLYGWAMAVLAATALLTLLTYLLFRGIQLTSRGPRVSTWARGHLLLLGAALLTVKAAGFQLDLYDLLFSPRGVVFGASYADINAVRPALQLLTLLSLACAGLCVVHLTRPGFRWLATGLIALVAAAVVGEGIYPALLQRLRVVPNEIAVETPYINHSIRFTRLAYGLDKIREVEFPAEESLAWADLERNRLTIDNIRLWDHRPLLATYGQLQEIRTYYKFVDVDNDRYVIDGRYQQTMLSPRELSYDHLPNPNWINEHFAFTHGYGIVMGPVSRISREGLPEFYIQDIP
;
A
#
# COMPACT_ATOMS: atom_id res chain seq x y z
N MET A 1 4.97 45.22 -60.34
CA MET A 1 4.63 43.79 -60.54
C MET A 1 5.48 43.00 -59.56
N THR A 2 4.97 42.75 -58.36
CA THR A 2 5.71 42.13 -57.26
C THR A 2 4.72 41.30 -56.45
N LEU A 3 4.64 40.01 -56.77
CA LEU A 3 3.86 39.04 -56.02
C LEU A 3 4.73 38.46 -54.90
N ALA A 4 4.35 38.75 -53.66
CA ALA A 4 4.90 38.15 -52.47
C ALA A 4 4.07 36.93 -52.06
N ARG A 5 4.77 35.80 -51.92
CA ARG A 5 4.61 34.70 -50.95
C ARG A 5 3.24 34.04 -50.80
N THR A 6 3.11 32.85 -51.40
CA THR A 6 2.25 31.77 -50.88
C THR A 6 3.07 30.85 -49.96
N GLY A 7 2.91 31.01 -48.64
CA GLY A 7 3.35 30.03 -47.66
C GLY A 7 2.29 28.93 -47.51
N THR A 8 2.63 27.70 -47.90
CA THR A 8 1.83 26.49 -47.66
C THR A 8 2.01 25.98 -46.22
N PRO A 9 1.04 25.21 -45.66
CA PRO A 9 0.83 25.16 -44.22
C PRO A 9 1.82 24.21 -43.53
N MET A 10 2.64 24.75 -42.63
CA MET A 10 3.56 23.97 -41.79
C MET A 10 2.87 23.01 -40.80
N LEU A 11 1.55 23.16 -40.58
CA LEU A 11 0.76 22.38 -39.62
C LEU A 11 0.55 20.90 -40.04
N GLY A 12 0.43 20.59 -41.33
CA GLY A 12 0.14 19.22 -41.79
C GLY A 12 1.35 18.26 -41.73
N ARG A 13 2.57 18.79 -41.86
CA ARG A 13 3.80 17.98 -41.72
C ARG A 13 4.15 17.70 -40.26
N PHE A 14 3.77 18.59 -39.35
CA PHE A 14 3.99 18.42 -37.92
C PHE A 14 3.05 17.34 -37.34
N SER A 15 1.77 17.31 -37.75
CA SER A 15 0.82 16.29 -37.32
C SER A 15 1.21 14.89 -37.78
N VAL A 16 1.68 14.73 -39.03
CA VAL A 16 2.12 13.41 -39.56
C VAL A 16 3.37 12.89 -38.83
N ARG A 17 4.34 13.76 -38.56
CA ARG A 17 5.55 13.39 -37.79
C ARG A 17 5.21 13.00 -36.35
N LEU A 18 4.29 13.73 -35.71
CA LEU A 18 3.83 13.42 -34.36
C LEU A 18 3.07 12.09 -34.31
N THR A 19 2.16 11.84 -35.26
CA THR A 19 1.47 10.55 -35.35
C THR A 19 2.43 9.39 -35.60
N LEU A 20 3.41 9.56 -36.49
CA LEU A 20 4.44 8.54 -36.73
C LEU A 20 5.25 8.26 -35.45
N LEU A 21 5.65 9.31 -34.73
CA LEU A 21 6.41 9.16 -33.48
C LEU A 21 5.59 8.46 -32.39
N LEU A 22 4.29 8.77 -32.27
CA LEU A 22 3.39 8.08 -31.35
C LEU A 22 3.20 6.61 -31.71
N VAL A 23 3.06 6.28 -33.00
CA VAL A 23 2.94 4.89 -33.47
C VAL A 23 4.23 4.12 -33.19
N VAL A 24 5.39 4.71 -33.46
CA VAL A 24 6.69 4.09 -33.16
C VAL A 24 6.86 3.89 -31.65
N ALA A 25 6.54 4.90 -30.84
CA ALA A 25 6.58 4.78 -29.39
C ALA A 25 5.66 3.66 -28.87
N ALA A 26 4.42 3.59 -29.37
CA ALA A 26 3.50 2.51 -29.03
C ALA A 26 4.03 1.13 -29.45
N ALA A 27 4.62 1.01 -30.64
CA ALA A 27 5.21 -0.24 -31.12
C ALA A 27 6.38 -0.70 -30.24
N VAL A 28 7.24 0.22 -29.80
CA VAL A 28 8.35 -0.09 -28.88
C VAL A 28 7.82 -0.50 -27.50
N LEU A 29 6.82 0.19 -26.96
CA LEU A 29 6.22 -0.18 -25.68
C LEU A 29 5.57 -1.57 -25.73
N LEU A 30 4.85 -1.86 -26.83
CA LEU A 30 4.24 -3.17 -27.04
C LEU A 30 5.27 -4.29 -27.23
N SER A 31 6.43 -4.00 -27.83
CA SER A 31 7.47 -5.01 -28.02
C SER A 31 8.15 -5.39 -26.70
N VAL A 32 8.41 -4.41 -25.83
CA VAL A 32 8.95 -4.66 -24.48
C VAL A 32 7.99 -5.54 -23.67
N GLU A 33 6.70 -5.21 -23.68
CA GLU A 33 5.68 -6.00 -22.98
C GLU A 33 5.55 -7.42 -23.56
N ALA A 34 5.61 -7.56 -24.89
CA ALA A 34 5.56 -8.85 -25.55
C ALA A 34 6.74 -9.76 -25.19
N VAL A 35 7.95 -9.19 -25.09
CA VAL A 35 9.14 -9.94 -24.65
C VAL A 35 8.99 -10.39 -23.20
N SER A 36 8.48 -9.52 -22.31
CA SER A 36 8.20 -9.90 -20.92
C SER A 36 7.20 -11.04 -20.84
N LEU A 37 6.08 -10.92 -21.58
CA LEU A 37 5.01 -11.90 -21.56
C LEU A 37 5.45 -13.26 -22.14
N LEU A 38 6.30 -13.24 -23.18
CA LEU A 38 6.90 -14.45 -23.73
C LEU A 38 7.88 -15.11 -22.74
N THR A 39 8.71 -14.30 -22.09
CA THR A 39 9.67 -14.77 -21.09
C THR A 39 8.93 -15.45 -19.92
N ASP A 40 7.88 -14.81 -19.41
CA ASP A 40 7.03 -15.38 -18.37
C ASP A 40 6.34 -16.66 -18.86
N TRP A 41 5.79 -16.69 -20.09
CA TRP A 41 5.15 -17.88 -20.64
C TRP A 41 6.10 -19.09 -20.72
N LEU A 42 7.35 -18.85 -21.15
CA LEU A 42 8.39 -19.88 -21.20
C LEU A 42 8.74 -20.34 -19.79
N TRP A 43 8.97 -19.41 -18.86
CA TRP A 43 9.30 -19.72 -17.47
C TRP A 43 8.21 -20.53 -16.76
N PHE A 44 6.94 -20.10 -16.86
CA PHE A 44 5.80 -20.86 -16.33
C PHE A 44 5.64 -22.22 -17.03
N GLY A 45 6.14 -22.36 -18.25
CA GLY A 45 6.32 -23.63 -18.96
C GLY A 45 7.27 -24.58 -18.26
N GLU A 46 8.48 -24.12 -17.98
CA GLU A 46 9.54 -24.93 -17.35
C GLU A 46 9.13 -25.43 -15.96
N VAL A 47 8.40 -24.62 -15.19
CA VAL A 47 7.93 -25.01 -13.84
C VAL A 47 6.60 -25.78 -13.87
N GLY A 48 6.01 -26.03 -15.05
CA GLY A 48 4.74 -26.77 -15.18
C GLY A 48 3.47 -26.00 -14.76
N TYR A 49 3.56 -24.67 -14.57
CA TYR A 49 2.48 -23.82 -14.08
C TYR A 49 1.85 -22.92 -15.16
N ARG A 50 1.91 -23.27 -16.46
CA ARG A 50 1.25 -22.51 -17.55
C ARG A 50 -0.23 -22.23 -17.29
N GLY A 51 -0.93 -23.13 -16.62
CA GLY A 51 -2.32 -22.91 -16.21
C GLY A 51 -2.50 -21.73 -15.26
N VAL A 52 -1.56 -21.49 -14.34
CA VAL A 52 -1.56 -20.33 -13.43
C VAL A 52 -1.36 -19.05 -14.23
N PHE A 53 -0.39 -19.04 -15.14
CA PHE A 53 -0.16 -17.89 -16.02
C PHE A 53 -1.39 -17.52 -16.84
N LEU A 54 -2.06 -18.50 -17.46
CA LEU A 54 -3.31 -18.25 -18.20
C LEU A 54 -4.42 -17.69 -17.30
N ARG A 55 -4.54 -18.17 -16.06
CA ARG A 55 -5.51 -17.62 -15.09
C ARG A 55 -5.21 -16.15 -14.75
N ILE A 56 -3.94 -15.80 -14.55
CA ILE A 56 -3.53 -14.41 -14.30
C ILE A 56 -3.84 -13.54 -15.53
N LEU A 57 -3.44 -13.99 -16.72
CA LEU A 57 -3.63 -13.23 -17.96
C LEU A 57 -5.11 -13.04 -18.29
N THR A 58 -5.92 -14.09 -18.17
CA THR A 58 -7.37 -14.01 -18.39
C THR A 58 -8.06 -13.14 -17.35
N ALA A 59 -7.64 -13.17 -16.09
CA ALA A 59 -8.17 -12.27 -15.06
C ALA A 59 -7.83 -10.80 -15.34
N LYS A 60 -6.57 -10.51 -15.70
CA LYS A 60 -6.14 -9.15 -16.12
C LYS A 60 -6.96 -8.66 -17.31
N ALA A 61 -7.07 -9.48 -18.36
CA ALA A 61 -7.81 -9.12 -19.56
C ALA A 61 -9.30 -8.93 -19.28
N ALA A 62 -9.93 -9.85 -18.54
CA ALA A 62 -11.34 -9.74 -18.16
C ALA A 62 -11.60 -8.47 -17.36
N LEU A 63 -10.81 -8.21 -16.30
CA LEU A 63 -10.98 -7.06 -15.43
C LEU A 63 -10.75 -5.74 -16.17
N GLY A 64 -9.69 -5.66 -17.00
CA GLY A 64 -9.39 -4.48 -17.80
C GLY A 64 -10.47 -4.19 -18.84
N LEU A 65 -11.00 -5.20 -19.52
CA LEU A 65 -12.08 -5.03 -20.50
C LEU A 65 -13.41 -4.65 -19.81
N LEU A 66 -13.78 -5.31 -18.71
CA LEU A 66 -15.03 -5.04 -18.00
C LEU A 66 -15.03 -3.63 -17.40
N LEU A 67 -14.00 -3.27 -16.64
CA LEU A 67 -13.93 -1.97 -15.98
C LEU A 67 -13.60 -0.85 -16.98
N GLY A 68 -12.77 -1.10 -17.99
CA GLY A 68 -12.55 -0.14 -19.08
C GLY A 68 -13.82 0.16 -19.87
N SER A 69 -14.58 -0.86 -20.27
CA SER A 69 -15.84 -0.68 -21.00
C SER A 69 -16.93 -0.03 -20.14
N ALA A 70 -17.01 -0.37 -18.85
CA ALA A 70 -17.94 0.28 -17.92
C ALA A 70 -17.60 1.77 -17.72
N PHE A 71 -16.31 2.11 -17.59
CA PHE A 71 -15.85 3.51 -17.57
C PHE A 71 -16.21 4.23 -18.87
N PHE A 72 -15.96 3.61 -20.02
CA PHE A 72 -16.33 4.17 -21.33
C PHE A 72 -17.83 4.46 -21.39
N ALA A 73 -18.68 3.48 -21.06
CA ALA A 73 -20.13 3.62 -21.09
C ALA A 73 -20.62 4.75 -20.18
N ALA A 74 -20.09 4.82 -18.95
CA ALA A 74 -20.43 5.87 -18.00
C ALA A 74 -20.00 7.26 -18.51
N VAL A 75 -18.72 7.44 -18.82
CA VAL A 75 -18.19 8.77 -19.20
C VAL A 75 -18.74 9.19 -20.57
N TYR A 76 -18.66 8.35 -21.60
CA TYR A 76 -19.12 8.67 -22.94
C TYR A 76 -20.62 8.95 -22.95
N GLY A 77 -21.42 8.11 -22.29
CA GLY A 77 -22.87 8.28 -22.22
C GLY A 77 -23.27 9.61 -21.61
N ASN A 78 -22.69 9.98 -20.46
CA ASN A 78 -22.99 11.24 -19.80
C ASN A 78 -22.47 12.46 -20.59
N LEU A 79 -21.25 12.41 -21.13
CA LEU A 79 -20.70 13.50 -21.96
C LEU A 79 -21.49 13.69 -23.24
N TYR A 80 -21.94 12.60 -23.87
CA TYR A 80 -22.80 12.64 -25.04
C TYR A 80 -24.13 13.34 -24.72
N LEU A 81 -24.80 12.96 -23.63
CA LEU A 81 -26.03 13.60 -23.16
C LEU A 81 -25.82 15.08 -22.82
N ALA A 82 -24.67 15.44 -22.24
CA ALA A 82 -24.33 16.83 -21.94
C ALA A 82 -24.10 17.65 -23.23
N SER A 83 -23.38 17.10 -24.21
CA SER A 83 -23.10 17.75 -25.50
C SER A 83 -24.36 17.97 -26.36
N ARG A 84 -25.41 17.20 -26.11
CA ARG A 84 -26.72 17.28 -26.79
C ARG A 84 -27.70 18.24 -26.12
N SER A 85 -27.35 18.82 -24.98
CA SER A 85 -28.23 19.74 -24.24
C SER A 85 -28.61 20.94 -25.11
N PRO A 86 -29.89 21.36 -25.10
CA PRO A 86 -30.31 22.60 -25.74
C PRO A 86 -29.50 23.78 -25.20
N ALA A 87 -29.06 24.67 -26.09
CA ALA A 87 -28.47 25.93 -25.71
C ALA A 87 -29.52 26.78 -25.00
N THR A 88 -29.18 27.42 -23.89
CA THR A 88 -29.93 28.61 -23.46
C THR A 88 -29.58 29.72 -24.46
N ASP A 89 -30.61 30.32 -25.07
CA ASP A 89 -30.54 31.17 -26.27
C ASP A 89 -29.43 32.23 -26.31
N VAL A 90 -29.00 32.48 -27.55
CA VAL A 90 -27.93 33.32 -28.12
C VAL A 90 -27.85 34.77 -27.63
N LEU A 91 -28.81 35.27 -26.82
CA LEU A 91 -28.92 36.69 -26.46
C LEU A 91 -27.92 37.18 -25.38
N ILE A 92 -27.06 36.30 -24.84
CA ILE A 92 -26.20 36.59 -23.67
C ILE A 92 -24.71 36.35 -24.03
N GLU A 93 -24.30 36.66 -25.26
CA GLU A 93 -22.90 36.51 -25.68
C GLU A 93 -22.00 37.68 -25.26
N LEU A 94 -22.59 38.81 -24.84
CA LEU A 94 -21.87 40.05 -24.52
C LEU A 94 -21.37 40.20 -23.08
N GLU A 95 -21.75 39.32 -22.16
CA GLU A 95 -21.56 39.51 -20.71
C GLU A 95 -20.78 38.36 -20.04
N ASP A 96 -19.97 37.64 -20.81
CA ASP A 96 -19.18 36.50 -20.31
C ASP A 96 -17.93 36.98 -19.54
N HIS A 97 -17.99 36.88 -18.21
CA HIS A 97 -16.91 37.33 -17.31
C HIS A 97 -15.74 36.33 -17.22
N LEU A 98 -15.91 35.09 -17.70
CA LEU A 98 -14.89 34.03 -17.62
C LEU A 98 -13.93 34.01 -18.82
N GLY A 99 -14.19 34.81 -19.87
CA GLY A 99 -13.34 34.89 -21.06
C GLY A 99 -13.21 33.57 -21.83
N LEU A 100 -14.18 32.66 -21.70
CA LEU A 100 -14.14 31.36 -22.37
C LEU A 100 -14.30 31.53 -23.89
N PRO A 101 -13.62 30.72 -24.72
CA PRO A 101 -13.74 30.81 -26.17
C PRO A 101 -15.19 30.58 -26.61
N SER A 102 -15.60 31.23 -27.70
CA SER A 102 -16.97 31.11 -28.19
C SER A 102 -17.33 29.66 -28.49
N ARG A 103 -18.57 29.28 -28.18
CA ARG A 103 -19.07 27.91 -28.36
C ARG A 103 -18.85 27.41 -29.79
N PHE A 104 -19.00 28.29 -30.78
CA PHE A 104 -18.81 27.98 -32.20
C PHE A 104 -17.40 27.49 -32.56
N VAL A 105 -16.38 27.85 -31.77
CA VAL A 105 -15.00 27.38 -31.96
C VAL A 105 -14.77 26.07 -31.21
N VAL A 106 -15.30 25.95 -30.01
CA VAL A 106 -15.03 24.83 -29.09
C VAL A 106 -15.85 23.59 -29.43
N GLU A 107 -17.12 23.76 -29.80
CA GLU A 107 -18.06 22.66 -30.03
C GLU A 107 -17.65 21.71 -31.17
N PRO A 108 -17.26 22.19 -32.38
CA PRO A 108 -16.83 21.30 -33.46
C PRO A 108 -15.57 20.49 -33.10
N PHE A 109 -14.65 21.11 -32.35
CA PHE A 109 -13.44 20.45 -31.88
C PHE A 109 -13.76 19.38 -30.82
N LEU A 110 -14.47 19.75 -29.76
CA LEU A 110 -14.83 18.81 -28.69
C LEU A 110 -15.65 17.64 -29.21
N ARG A 111 -16.66 17.86 -30.05
CA ARG A 111 -17.47 16.76 -30.61
C ARG A 111 -16.65 15.80 -31.45
N ARG A 112 -15.65 16.29 -32.20
CA ARG A 112 -14.75 15.46 -33.03
C ARG A 112 -13.81 14.61 -32.17
N PHE A 113 -13.32 15.16 -31.06
CA PHE A 113 -12.35 14.48 -30.19
C PHE A 113 -12.97 13.77 -28.98
N LEU A 114 -14.27 13.91 -28.73
CA LEU A 114 -14.96 13.29 -27.59
C LEU A 114 -14.84 11.77 -27.63
N LEU A 115 -15.18 11.13 -28.75
CA LEU A 115 -15.11 9.66 -28.85
C LEU A 115 -13.65 9.15 -28.74
N PRO A 116 -12.67 9.63 -29.53
CA PRO A 116 -11.27 9.21 -29.37
C PRO A 116 -10.69 9.50 -27.98
N GLY A 117 -11.03 10.66 -27.40
CA GLY A 117 -10.54 11.06 -26.08
C GLY A 117 -11.09 10.17 -24.96
N VAL A 118 -12.40 9.91 -24.94
CA VAL A 118 -13.00 9.02 -23.93
C VAL A 118 -12.57 7.58 -24.15
N LEU A 119 -12.39 7.12 -25.40
CA LEU A 119 -11.84 5.80 -25.69
C LEU A 119 -10.42 5.66 -25.11
N LEU A 120 -9.55 6.66 -25.32
CA LEU A 120 -8.22 6.67 -24.74
C LEU A 120 -8.26 6.61 -23.20
N LEU A 121 -9.08 7.44 -22.56
CA LEU A 121 -9.25 7.42 -21.10
C LEU A 121 -9.78 6.07 -20.60
N SER A 122 -10.68 5.43 -21.34
CA SER A 122 -11.22 4.12 -20.99
C SER A 122 -10.19 2.99 -21.09
N VAL A 123 -9.28 3.04 -22.07
CA VAL A 123 -8.15 2.11 -22.16
C VAL A 123 -7.22 2.30 -20.97
N LEU A 124 -6.89 3.55 -20.61
CA LEU A 124 -6.07 3.84 -19.43
C LEU A 124 -6.72 3.37 -18.13
N ALA A 125 -8.04 3.58 -17.96
CA ALA A 125 -8.80 3.06 -16.83
C ALA A 125 -8.81 1.53 -16.79
N GLY A 126 -8.95 0.87 -17.94
CA GLY A 126 -8.85 -0.59 -18.05
C GLY A 126 -7.46 -1.13 -17.71
N LEU A 127 -6.39 -0.46 -18.15
CA LEU A 127 -5.00 -0.81 -17.80
C LEU A 127 -4.75 -0.66 -16.30
N GLN A 128 -5.22 0.42 -15.68
CA GLN A 128 -5.16 0.60 -14.23
C GLN A 128 -5.90 -0.53 -13.51
N ALA A 129 -7.09 -0.90 -13.99
CA ALA A 129 -7.89 -1.97 -13.40
C ALA A 129 -7.15 -3.32 -13.40
N THR A 130 -6.33 -3.60 -14.43
CA THR A 130 -5.57 -4.86 -14.50
C THR A 130 -4.60 -5.05 -13.33
N GLN A 131 -4.18 -3.99 -12.64
CA GLN A 131 -3.27 -4.08 -11.49
C GLN A 131 -3.93 -4.78 -10.29
N HIS A 132 -5.26 -4.80 -10.23
CA HIS A 132 -6.03 -5.42 -9.14
C HIS A 132 -6.42 -6.88 -9.42
N TRP A 133 -5.75 -7.55 -10.36
CA TRP A 133 -6.01 -8.95 -10.72
C TRP A 133 -5.86 -9.90 -9.53
N ASP A 134 -4.86 -9.68 -8.66
CA ASP A 134 -4.59 -10.52 -7.49
C ASP A 134 -5.74 -10.41 -6.47
N THR A 135 -6.17 -9.18 -6.15
CA THR A 135 -7.33 -8.92 -5.29
C THR A 135 -8.60 -9.58 -5.83
N PHE A 136 -8.85 -9.48 -7.14
CA PHE A 136 -10.00 -10.14 -7.78
C PHE A 136 -9.93 -11.66 -7.68
N LEU A 137 -8.77 -12.27 -7.95
CA LEU A 137 -8.61 -13.71 -7.86
C LEU A 137 -8.76 -14.22 -6.41
N ARG A 138 -8.20 -13.50 -5.43
CA ARG A 138 -8.38 -13.79 -4.00
C ARG A 138 -9.85 -13.75 -3.59
N PHE A 139 -10.60 -12.76 -4.06
CA PHE A 139 -12.04 -12.69 -3.83
C PHE A 139 -12.81 -13.83 -4.51
N ARG A 140 -12.46 -14.14 -5.77
CA ARG A 140 -13.16 -15.13 -6.59
C ARG A 140 -12.95 -16.57 -6.09
N TYR A 141 -11.77 -16.85 -5.54
CA TYR A 141 -11.37 -18.14 -4.99
C TYR A 141 -11.19 -18.10 -3.46
N ARG A 142 -11.91 -17.20 -2.79
CA ARG A 142 -11.86 -17.03 -1.34
C ARG A 142 -12.20 -18.33 -0.59
N THR A 143 -11.54 -18.53 0.54
CA THR A 143 -11.81 -19.63 1.47
C THR A 143 -12.21 -19.07 2.84
N THR A 144 -12.91 -19.88 3.62
CA THR A 144 -13.26 -19.55 5.01
C THR A 144 -12.15 -19.98 5.94
N PHE A 145 -11.87 -19.17 6.96
CA PHE A 145 -10.93 -19.53 8.02
C PHE A 145 -11.61 -20.33 9.15
N GLY A 146 -12.95 -20.26 9.25
CA GLY A 146 -13.72 -20.95 10.29
C GLY A 146 -13.67 -20.23 11.65
N ILE A 147 -13.19 -18.99 11.67
CA ILE A 147 -13.03 -18.18 12.87
C ILE A 147 -13.72 -16.84 12.59
N SER A 148 -14.69 -16.47 13.43
CA SER A 148 -15.42 -15.21 13.31
C SER A 148 -14.81 -14.12 14.18
N ASP A 149 -14.84 -12.89 13.69
CA ASP A 149 -14.47 -11.72 14.45
C ASP A 149 -15.53 -11.42 15.55
N PRO A 150 -15.10 -10.96 16.74
CA PRO A 150 -16.00 -10.76 17.88
C PRO A 150 -16.86 -9.48 17.79
N LEU A 151 -16.59 -8.58 16.83
CA LEU A 151 -17.24 -7.27 16.76
C LEU A 151 -18.39 -7.25 15.74
N PHE A 152 -18.19 -7.86 14.57
CA PHE A 152 -19.12 -7.87 13.45
C PHE A 152 -19.60 -9.28 13.07
N GLY A 153 -19.03 -10.33 13.66
CA GLY A 153 -19.44 -11.72 13.43
C GLY A 153 -19.15 -12.23 12.02
N LYS A 154 -18.21 -11.62 11.30
CA LYS A 154 -17.75 -12.03 9.98
C LYS A 154 -16.57 -12.99 10.12
N ASP A 155 -16.50 -13.98 9.23
CA ASP A 155 -15.32 -14.85 9.14
C ASP A 155 -14.07 -14.04 8.79
N VAL A 156 -12.91 -14.40 9.33
CA VAL A 156 -11.63 -13.73 9.02
C VAL A 156 -11.36 -13.67 7.51
N GLY A 157 -11.81 -14.67 6.73
CA GLY A 157 -11.70 -14.68 5.27
C GLY A 157 -12.47 -13.56 4.57
N PHE A 158 -13.49 -12.96 5.22
CA PHE A 158 -14.11 -11.73 4.72
C PHE A 158 -13.10 -10.59 4.67
N TYR A 159 -12.34 -10.37 5.75
CA TYR A 159 -11.37 -9.29 5.87
C TYR A 159 -10.12 -9.50 5.02
N VAL A 160 -9.70 -10.76 4.82
CA VAL A 160 -8.51 -11.09 4.01
C VAL A 160 -8.80 -11.08 2.51
N PHE A 161 -9.99 -11.54 2.08
CA PHE A 161 -10.28 -11.77 0.66
C PHE A 161 -11.40 -10.90 0.10
N THR A 162 -12.43 -10.57 0.88
CA THR A 162 -13.64 -9.93 0.38
C THR A 162 -13.59 -8.42 0.51
N LEU A 163 -13.24 -7.92 1.70
CA LEU A 163 -13.18 -6.48 1.98
C LEU A 163 -12.22 -5.74 1.03
N PRO A 164 -10.96 -6.19 0.79
CA PRO A 164 -10.07 -5.49 -0.13
C PRO A 164 -10.60 -5.40 -1.57
N PHE A 165 -11.38 -6.38 -2.01
CA PHE A 165 -12.03 -6.34 -3.32
C PHE A 165 -13.21 -5.36 -3.35
N LEU A 166 -14.01 -5.31 -2.29
CA LEU A 166 -15.10 -4.34 -2.17
C LEU A 166 -14.55 -2.91 -2.10
N ASP A 167 -13.45 -2.66 -1.39
CA ASP A 167 -12.80 -1.35 -1.33
C ASP A 167 -12.23 -0.94 -2.69
N THR A 168 -11.61 -1.89 -3.40
CA THR A 168 -11.14 -1.65 -4.78
C THR A 168 -12.30 -1.29 -5.70
N LEU A 169 -13.43 -2.01 -5.61
CA LEU A 169 -14.61 -1.74 -6.41
C LEU A 169 -15.26 -0.39 -6.05
N TYR A 170 -15.34 -0.06 -4.77
CA TYR A 170 -15.81 1.23 -4.27
C TYR A 170 -14.92 2.38 -4.77
N GLY A 171 -13.60 2.26 -4.63
CA GLY A 171 -12.64 3.25 -5.10
C GLY A 171 -12.75 3.46 -6.61
N TRP A 172 -12.88 2.38 -7.39
CA TRP A 172 -13.11 2.45 -8.83
C TRP A 172 -14.44 3.15 -9.17
N ALA A 173 -15.54 2.77 -8.52
CA ALA A 173 -16.87 3.35 -8.76
C ALA A 173 -16.90 4.85 -8.40
N MET A 174 -16.30 5.24 -7.27
CA MET A 174 -16.14 6.64 -6.88
C MET A 174 -15.31 7.42 -7.89
N ALA A 175 -14.18 6.87 -8.36
CA ALA A 175 -13.35 7.51 -9.37
C ALA A 175 -14.09 7.71 -10.70
N VAL A 176 -14.81 6.69 -11.17
CA VAL A 176 -15.63 6.78 -12.40
C VAL A 176 -16.72 7.83 -12.27
N LEU A 177 -17.47 7.82 -11.16
CA LEU A 177 -18.55 8.80 -10.93
C LEU A 177 -18.01 10.22 -10.75
N ALA A 178 -16.91 10.39 -10.03
CA ALA A 178 -16.27 11.70 -9.85
C ALA A 178 -15.72 12.24 -11.18
N ALA A 179 -15.02 11.41 -11.96
CA ALA A 179 -14.54 11.78 -13.29
C ALA A 179 -15.72 12.11 -14.23
N THR A 180 -16.77 11.30 -14.21
CA THR A 180 -17.99 11.54 -15.00
C THR A 180 -18.65 12.86 -14.60
N ALA A 181 -18.83 13.13 -13.31
CA ALA A 181 -19.41 14.36 -12.80
C ALA A 181 -18.56 15.59 -13.16
N LEU A 182 -17.24 15.51 -12.98
CA LEU A 182 -16.30 16.59 -13.30
C LEU A 182 -16.29 16.89 -14.81
N LEU A 183 -16.14 15.87 -15.66
CA LEU A 183 -16.11 16.04 -17.11
C LEU A 183 -17.47 16.51 -17.65
N THR A 184 -18.58 16.04 -17.06
CA THR A 184 -19.93 16.50 -17.40
C THR A 184 -20.13 17.96 -17.00
N LEU A 185 -19.69 18.36 -15.80
CA LEU A 185 -19.71 19.74 -15.35
C LEU A 185 -18.90 20.65 -16.29
N LEU A 186 -17.68 20.24 -16.64
CA LEU A 186 -16.82 20.95 -17.58
C LEU A 186 -17.47 21.07 -18.96
N THR A 187 -18.11 19.98 -19.43
CA THR A 187 -18.87 20.00 -20.70
C THR A 187 -20.01 21.01 -20.63
N TYR A 188 -20.76 21.07 -19.53
CA TYR A 188 -21.82 22.08 -19.38
C TYR A 188 -21.30 23.51 -19.29
N LEU A 189 -20.11 23.74 -18.74
CA LEU A 189 -19.47 25.07 -18.75
C LEU A 189 -19.03 25.46 -20.17
N LEU A 190 -18.34 24.56 -20.88
CA LEU A 190 -17.83 24.81 -22.24
C LEU A 190 -18.94 24.94 -23.30
N PHE A 191 -20.04 24.20 -23.14
CA PHE A 191 -21.21 24.27 -24.02
C PHE A 191 -22.24 25.32 -23.56
N ARG A 192 -21.91 26.14 -22.55
CA ARG A 192 -22.75 27.22 -21.98
C ARG A 192 -24.11 26.77 -21.44
N GLY A 193 -24.21 25.52 -20.97
CA GLY A 193 -25.35 25.02 -20.17
C GLY A 193 -25.36 25.55 -18.73
N ILE A 194 -24.20 26.01 -18.24
CA ILE A 194 -24.04 26.77 -17.00
C ILE A 194 -23.38 28.10 -17.36
N GLN A 195 -23.97 29.21 -16.95
CA GLN A 195 -23.45 30.56 -17.21
C GLN A 195 -23.38 31.34 -15.90
N LEU A 196 -22.27 32.02 -15.65
CA LEU A 196 -22.13 32.93 -14.51
C LEU A 196 -22.55 34.33 -14.97
N THR A 197 -23.70 34.80 -14.49
CA THR A 197 -24.20 36.16 -14.76
C THR A 197 -23.97 37.05 -13.53
N SER A 198 -24.03 38.38 -13.69
CA SER A 198 -23.92 39.36 -12.60
C SER A 198 -24.96 39.21 -11.48
N ARG A 199 -26.05 38.45 -11.74
CA ARG A 199 -27.11 38.10 -10.78
C ARG A 199 -26.97 36.68 -10.18
N GLY A 200 -25.85 35.99 -10.45
CA GLY A 200 -25.57 34.62 -9.99
C GLY A 200 -25.55 33.59 -11.12
N PRO A 201 -25.19 32.32 -10.81
CA PRO A 201 -25.10 31.25 -11.79
C PRO A 201 -26.49 30.84 -12.31
N ARG A 202 -26.68 30.87 -13.63
CA ARG A 202 -27.85 30.31 -14.31
C ARG A 202 -27.49 28.96 -14.89
N VAL A 203 -28.24 27.93 -14.49
CA VAL A 203 -28.07 26.55 -14.92
C VAL A 203 -29.33 26.13 -15.70
N SER A 204 -29.16 25.54 -16.89
CA SER A 204 -30.30 25.01 -17.64
C SER A 204 -31.02 23.91 -16.86
N THR A 205 -32.33 23.75 -17.06
CA THR A 205 -33.11 22.70 -16.36
C THR A 205 -32.56 21.30 -16.64
N TRP A 206 -32.12 21.05 -17.88
CA TRP A 206 -31.46 19.83 -18.30
C TRP A 206 -30.13 19.59 -17.56
N ALA A 207 -29.23 20.59 -17.57
CA ALA A 207 -27.94 20.49 -16.90
C ALA A 207 -28.11 20.28 -15.39
N ARG A 208 -29.06 21.00 -14.78
CA ARG A 208 -29.39 20.85 -13.37
C ARG A 208 -29.86 19.43 -13.04
N GLY A 209 -30.82 18.89 -13.79
CA GLY A 209 -31.35 17.54 -13.54
C GLY A 209 -30.26 16.46 -13.69
N HIS A 210 -29.45 16.57 -14.74
CA HIS A 210 -28.36 15.64 -14.99
C HIS A 210 -27.29 15.66 -13.89
N LEU A 211 -26.85 16.85 -13.46
CA LEU A 211 -25.86 17.00 -12.38
C LEU A 211 -26.42 16.56 -11.02
N LEU A 212 -27.71 16.76 -10.75
CA LEU A 212 -28.35 16.26 -9.53
C LEU A 212 -28.42 14.73 -9.51
N LEU A 213 -28.70 14.08 -10.64
CA LEU A 213 -28.68 12.61 -10.74
C LEU A 213 -27.27 12.05 -10.54
N LEU A 214 -26.26 12.66 -11.14
CA LEU A 214 -24.85 12.28 -10.92
C LEU A 214 -24.44 12.49 -9.46
N GLY A 215 -24.85 13.60 -8.85
CA GLY A 215 -24.65 13.86 -7.43
C GLY A 215 -25.34 12.85 -6.52
N ALA A 216 -26.57 12.46 -6.84
CA ALA A 216 -27.30 11.42 -6.11
C ALA A 216 -26.60 10.05 -6.20
N ALA A 217 -26.12 9.68 -7.39
CA ALA A 217 -25.36 8.45 -7.59
C ALA A 217 -24.06 8.47 -6.78
N LEU A 218 -23.30 9.57 -6.82
CA LEU A 218 -22.05 9.73 -6.07
C LEU A 218 -22.28 9.64 -4.56
N LEU A 219 -23.31 10.31 -4.03
CA LEU A 219 -23.67 10.25 -2.61
C LEU A 219 -24.16 8.85 -2.18
N THR A 220 -24.84 8.13 -3.07
CA THR A 220 -25.26 6.75 -2.79
C THR A 220 -24.06 5.82 -2.71
N VAL A 221 -23.11 5.92 -3.64
CA VAL A 221 -21.87 5.14 -3.59
C VAL A 221 -21.02 5.55 -2.38
N LYS A 222 -20.97 6.84 -2.02
CA LYS A 222 -20.29 7.28 -0.80
C LYS A 222 -20.93 6.71 0.47
N ALA A 223 -22.26 6.55 0.50
CA ALA A 223 -22.95 5.90 1.60
C ALA A 223 -22.53 4.43 1.75
N ALA A 224 -22.35 3.71 0.64
CA ALA A 224 -21.80 2.35 0.64
C ALA A 224 -20.35 2.33 1.16
N GLY A 225 -19.54 3.34 0.79
CA GLY A 225 -18.19 3.52 1.34
C GLY A 225 -18.18 3.60 2.87
N PHE A 226 -19.05 4.42 3.47
CA PHE A 226 -19.16 4.50 4.94
C PHE A 226 -19.54 3.16 5.60
N GLN A 227 -20.23 2.26 4.89
CA GLN A 227 -20.53 0.92 5.38
C GLN A 227 -19.33 -0.03 5.26
N LEU A 228 -18.45 0.18 4.28
CA LEU A 228 -17.18 -0.54 4.18
C LEU A 228 -16.20 -0.06 5.27
N ASP A 229 -16.14 1.25 5.49
CA ASP A 229 -15.32 1.89 6.54
C ASP A 229 -15.61 1.32 7.96
N LEU A 230 -16.83 0.78 8.19
CA LEU A 230 -17.17 0.10 9.44
C LEU A 230 -16.30 -1.15 9.67
N TYR A 231 -16.05 -1.92 8.62
CA TYR A 231 -15.23 -3.13 8.68
C TYR A 231 -13.75 -2.79 8.80
N ASP A 232 -13.33 -1.65 8.25
CA ASP A 232 -11.96 -1.13 8.36
C ASP A 232 -11.56 -0.71 9.77
N LEU A 233 -12.53 -0.56 10.70
CA LEU A 233 -12.23 -0.31 12.11
C LEU A 233 -11.34 -1.39 12.72
N LEU A 234 -11.39 -2.63 12.21
CA LEU A 234 -10.50 -3.72 12.63
C LEU A 234 -9.04 -3.54 12.19
N PHE A 235 -8.75 -2.58 11.31
CA PHE A 235 -7.41 -2.22 10.86
C PHE A 235 -6.97 -0.84 11.40
N SER A 236 -7.62 -0.35 12.45
CA SER A 236 -7.31 0.94 13.05
C SER A 236 -5.93 0.95 13.73
N PRO A 237 -5.09 1.97 13.48
CA PRO A 237 -3.79 2.15 14.14
C PRO A 237 -3.87 3.04 15.41
N ARG A 238 -5.07 3.40 15.88
CA ARG A 238 -5.26 4.44 16.92
C ARG A 238 -4.90 4.00 18.34
N GLY A 239 -4.92 2.69 18.63
CA GLY A 239 -4.64 2.13 19.94
C GLY A 239 -3.18 1.73 20.14
N VAL A 240 -2.87 1.21 21.33
CA VAL A 240 -1.56 0.60 21.65
C VAL A 240 -1.29 -0.63 20.78
N VAL A 241 -2.36 -1.31 20.37
CA VAL A 241 -2.33 -2.47 19.47
C VAL A 241 -3.10 -2.14 18.19
N PHE A 242 -2.68 -2.72 17.08
CA PHE A 242 -3.42 -2.64 15.83
C PHE A 242 -4.77 -3.36 15.97
N GLY A 243 -5.86 -2.68 15.63
CA GLY A 243 -7.23 -3.18 15.82
C GLY A 243 -8.19 -2.12 16.32
N ALA A 244 -9.49 -2.46 16.33
CA ALA A 244 -10.53 -1.56 16.79
C ALA A 244 -10.39 -1.25 18.29
N SER A 245 -10.16 0.02 18.62
CA SER A 245 -10.10 0.52 20.00
C SER A 245 -11.49 0.82 20.57
N TYR A 246 -11.57 1.14 21.86
CA TYR A 246 -12.83 1.58 22.48
C TYR A 246 -13.41 2.82 21.77
N ALA A 247 -12.57 3.79 21.43
CA ALA A 247 -12.98 5.00 20.74
C ALA A 247 -13.51 4.70 19.33
N ASP A 248 -12.92 3.74 18.62
CA ASP A 248 -13.37 3.36 17.28
C ASP A 248 -14.77 2.75 17.31
N ILE A 249 -15.03 1.86 18.26
CA ILE A 249 -16.33 1.17 18.37
C ILE A 249 -17.43 2.05 18.95
N ASN A 250 -17.11 2.95 19.88
CA ASN A 250 -18.11 3.76 20.56
C ASN A 250 -18.28 5.17 19.98
N ALA A 251 -17.32 5.67 19.19
CA ALA A 251 -17.42 6.96 18.51
C ALA A 251 -17.48 6.84 16.99
N VAL A 252 -16.52 6.17 16.35
CA VAL A 252 -16.44 6.14 14.88
C VAL A 252 -17.56 5.31 14.28
N ARG A 253 -17.84 4.13 14.85
CA ARG A 253 -18.92 3.25 14.36
C ARG A 253 -20.28 3.97 14.28
N PRO A 254 -20.81 4.61 15.35
CA PRO A 254 -22.08 5.34 15.25
C PRO A 254 -21.98 6.57 14.33
N ALA A 255 -20.82 7.23 14.26
CA ALA A 255 -20.61 8.31 13.31
C ALA A 255 -20.74 7.83 11.86
N LEU A 256 -20.10 6.73 11.49
CA LEU A 256 -20.20 6.13 10.15
C LEU A 256 -21.64 5.75 9.80
N GLN A 257 -22.39 5.19 10.74
CA GLN A 257 -23.82 4.90 10.54
C GLN A 257 -24.64 6.17 10.29
N LEU A 258 -24.40 7.23 11.06
CA LEU A 258 -25.04 8.53 10.85
C LEU A 258 -24.67 9.11 9.48
N LEU A 259 -23.40 9.02 9.08
CA LEU A 259 -22.91 9.50 7.79
C LEU A 259 -23.51 8.73 6.61
N THR A 260 -23.70 7.42 6.74
CA THR A 260 -24.45 6.63 5.75
C THR A 260 -25.86 7.19 5.58
N LEU A 261 -26.60 7.41 6.67
CA LEU A 261 -27.95 7.93 6.64
C LEU A 261 -28.00 9.35 6.06
N LEU A 262 -27.10 10.24 6.48
CA LEU A 262 -27.00 11.60 5.97
C LEU A 262 -26.65 11.64 4.47
N SER A 263 -25.75 10.77 4.02
CA SER A 263 -25.37 10.66 2.61
C SER A 263 -26.54 10.18 1.75
N LEU A 264 -27.29 9.18 2.20
CA LEU A 264 -28.52 8.72 1.54
C LEU A 264 -29.62 9.78 1.56
N ALA A 265 -29.77 10.53 2.66
CA ALA A 265 -30.70 11.64 2.74
C ALA A 265 -30.34 12.74 1.74
N CYS A 266 -29.06 13.10 1.62
CA CYS A 266 -28.59 14.05 0.61
C CYS A 266 -28.80 13.54 -0.82
N ALA A 267 -28.59 12.24 -1.07
CA ALA A 267 -28.90 11.61 -2.35
C ALA A 267 -30.41 11.71 -2.67
N GLY A 268 -31.27 11.45 -1.70
CA GLY A 268 -32.71 11.63 -1.81
C GLY A 268 -33.11 13.09 -2.07
N LEU A 269 -32.47 14.05 -1.39
CA LEU A 269 -32.68 15.48 -1.65
C LEU A 269 -32.29 15.88 -3.07
N CYS A 270 -31.19 15.34 -3.62
CA CYS A 270 -30.84 15.53 -5.04
C CYS A 270 -31.99 15.08 -5.94
N VAL A 271 -32.56 13.89 -5.69
CA VAL A 271 -33.70 13.36 -6.46
C VAL A 271 -34.94 14.24 -6.34
N VAL A 272 -35.30 14.66 -5.13
CA VAL A 272 -36.47 15.53 -4.88
C VAL A 272 -36.34 16.90 -5.58
N HIS A 273 -35.12 17.43 -5.64
CA HIS A 273 -34.81 18.70 -6.29
C HIS A 273 -34.70 18.63 -7.81
N LEU A 274 -34.95 17.48 -8.44
CA LEU A 274 -35.23 17.41 -9.88
C LEU A 274 -36.53 18.15 -10.21
N THR A 275 -37.58 17.94 -9.42
CA THR A 275 -38.91 18.53 -9.67
C THR A 275 -39.16 19.83 -8.91
N ARG A 276 -38.46 20.06 -7.79
CA ARG A 276 -38.70 21.24 -6.92
C ARG A 276 -37.56 22.27 -7.03
N PRO A 277 -37.86 23.56 -7.27
CA PRO A 277 -36.84 24.61 -7.25
C PRO A 277 -36.30 24.85 -5.84
N GLY A 278 -34.99 25.05 -5.72
CA GLY A 278 -34.32 25.37 -4.45
C GLY A 278 -33.01 24.59 -4.26
N PHE A 279 -31.92 25.28 -4.00
CA PHE A 279 -30.60 24.67 -3.75
C PHE A 279 -30.21 24.68 -2.26
N ARG A 280 -30.89 25.51 -1.46
CA ARG A 280 -30.50 25.78 -0.07
C ARG A 280 -30.50 24.52 0.80
N TRP A 281 -31.55 23.70 0.73
CA TRP A 281 -31.65 22.46 1.51
C TRP A 281 -30.59 21.43 1.14
N LEU A 282 -30.29 21.31 -0.16
CA LEU A 282 -29.20 20.45 -0.63
C LEU A 282 -27.84 20.95 -0.15
N ALA A 283 -27.58 22.26 -0.29
CA ALA A 283 -26.34 22.87 0.18
C ALA A 283 -26.16 22.70 1.70
N THR A 284 -27.21 22.94 2.49
CA THR A 284 -27.16 22.72 3.94
C THR A 284 -26.95 21.25 4.29
N GLY A 285 -27.57 20.32 3.55
CA GLY A 285 -27.38 18.88 3.75
C GLY A 285 -25.94 18.46 3.47
N LEU A 286 -25.35 18.93 2.38
CA LEU A 286 -23.95 18.66 2.04
C LEU A 286 -22.98 19.27 3.07
N ILE A 287 -23.21 20.51 3.50
CA ILE A 287 -22.40 21.14 4.55
C ILE A 287 -22.53 20.35 5.86
N ALA A 288 -23.75 19.94 6.24
CA ALA A 288 -23.99 19.13 7.42
C ALA A 288 -23.31 17.76 7.33
N LEU A 289 -23.32 17.12 6.16
CA LEU A 289 -22.62 15.85 5.92
C LEU A 289 -21.10 16.02 6.11
N VAL A 290 -20.49 17.05 5.51
CA VAL A 290 -19.06 17.32 5.66
C VAL A 290 -18.71 17.65 7.11
N ALA A 291 -19.50 18.50 7.77
CA ALA A 291 -19.31 18.84 9.17
C ALA A 291 -19.43 17.60 10.08
N ALA A 292 -20.46 16.76 9.86
CA ALA A 292 -20.64 15.52 10.58
C ALA A 292 -19.47 14.54 10.35
N ALA A 293 -18.88 14.51 9.15
CA ALA A 293 -17.75 13.63 8.85
C ALA A 293 -16.50 14.08 9.63
N VAL A 294 -16.17 15.38 9.59
CA VAL A 294 -15.04 15.95 10.33
C VAL A 294 -15.20 15.73 11.84
N VAL A 295 -16.41 15.96 12.36
CA VAL A 295 -16.69 15.77 13.80
C VAL A 295 -16.65 14.28 14.17
N GLY A 296 -17.33 13.44 13.40
CA GLY A 296 -17.54 12.03 13.72
C GLY A 296 -16.30 11.14 13.55
N GLU A 297 -15.46 11.42 12.56
CA GLU A 297 -14.26 10.63 12.27
C GLU A 297 -13.01 11.19 12.99
N GLY A 298 -12.98 12.48 13.31
CA GLY A 298 -11.81 13.15 13.90
C GLY A 298 -12.03 13.64 15.32
N ILE A 299 -12.89 14.66 15.49
CA ILE A 299 -12.99 15.41 16.76
C ILE A 299 -13.59 14.56 17.88
N TYR A 300 -14.70 13.88 17.62
CA TYR A 300 -15.42 13.08 18.61
C TYR A 300 -14.60 11.90 19.13
N PRO A 301 -13.99 11.03 18.29
CA PRO A 301 -13.15 9.95 18.79
C PRO A 301 -11.92 10.46 19.54
N ALA A 302 -11.29 11.56 19.09
CA ALA A 302 -10.15 12.15 19.81
C ALA A 302 -10.55 12.66 21.21
N LEU A 303 -11.72 13.27 21.34
CA LEU A 303 -12.25 13.71 22.63
C LEU A 303 -12.56 12.52 23.53
N LEU A 304 -13.20 11.47 23.00
CA LEU A 304 -13.51 10.26 23.75
C LEU A 304 -12.25 9.55 24.22
N GLN A 305 -11.23 9.47 23.36
CA GLN A 305 -9.91 8.93 23.70
C GLN A 305 -9.30 9.71 24.87
N ARG A 306 -9.22 11.04 24.76
CA ARG A 306 -8.57 11.89 25.77
C ARG A 306 -9.32 11.95 27.10
N LEU A 307 -10.64 11.99 27.08
CA LEU A 307 -11.46 12.21 28.28
C LEU A 307 -11.89 10.91 28.98
N ARG A 308 -12.02 9.80 28.26
CA ARG A 308 -12.53 8.54 28.82
C ARG A 308 -11.52 7.40 28.76
N VAL A 309 -10.79 7.25 27.66
CA VAL A 309 -9.85 6.14 27.49
C VAL A 309 -8.57 6.40 28.27
N VAL A 310 -7.86 7.49 27.99
CA VAL A 310 -6.55 7.80 28.62
C VAL A 310 -6.60 7.80 30.16
N PRO A 311 -7.63 8.33 30.85
CA PRO A 311 -7.66 8.31 32.31
C PRO A 311 -7.80 6.91 32.94
N ASN A 312 -8.35 5.94 32.22
CA ASN A 312 -8.56 4.57 32.71
C ASN A 312 -8.38 3.54 31.57
N GLU A 313 -7.24 3.62 30.90
CA GLU A 313 -6.99 2.89 29.65
C GLU A 313 -7.03 1.38 29.88
N ILE A 314 -6.45 0.90 30.99
CA ILE A 314 -6.43 -0.52 31.33
C ILE A 314 -7.86 -1.07 31.35
N ALA A 315 -8.78 -0.50 32.13
CA ALA A 315 -10.12 -1.06 32.26
C ALA A 315 -10.92 -0.97 30.95
N VAL A 316 -10.75 0.13 30.19
CA VAL A 316 -11.54 0.42 28.99
C VAL A 316 -11.04 -0.36 27.77
N GLU A 317 -9.73 -0.50 27.60
CA GLU A 317 -9.10 -1.16 26.45
C GLU A 317 -8.83 -2.66 26.65
N THR A 318 -8.83 -3.17 27.90
CA THR A 318 -8.63 -4.61 28.20
C THR A 318 -9.39 -5.57 27.26
N PRO A 319 -10.71 -5.42 27.00
CA PRO A 319 -11.42 -6.36 26.13
C PRO A 319 -10.89 -6.34 24.67
N TYR A 320 -10.52 -5.16 24.15
CA TYR A 320 -9.99 -5.02 22.80
C TYR A 320 -8.56 -5.57 22.69
N ILE A 321 -7.73 -5.29 23.70
CA ILE A 321 -6.36 -5.84 23.80
C ILE A 321 -6.41 -7.38 23.89
N ASN A 322 -7.33 -7.94 24.69
CA ASN A 322 -7.51 -9.39 24.79
C ASN A 322 -7.90 -10.02 23.44
N HIS A 323 -8.75 -9.35 22.66
CA HIS A 323 -9.04 -9.79 21.29
C HIS A 323 -7.78 -9.79 20.43
N SER A 324 -7.00 -8.71 20.42
CA SER A 324 -5.76 -8.61 19.64
C SER A 324 -4.73 -9.67 20.05
N ILE A 325 -4.55 -9.92 21.35
CA ILE A 325 -3.67 -10.99 21.86
C ILE A 325 -4.16 -12.35 21.35
N ARG A 326 -5.46 -12.64 21.48
CA ARG A 326 -6.03 -13.93 21.04
C ARG A 326 -5.83 -14.16 19.55
N PHE A 327 -6.17 -13.18 18.71
CA PHE A 327 -6.04 -13.32 17.25
C PHE A 327 -4.58 -13.35 16.79
N THR A 328 -3.68 -12.61 17.45
CA THR A 328 -2.24 -12.71 17.21
C THR A 328 -1.73 -14.12 17.53
N ARG A 329 -2.09 -14.65 18.70
CA ARG A 329 -1.69 -16.02 19.09
C ARG A 329 -2.21 -17.06 18.10
N LEU A 330 -3.46 -16.96 17.66
CA LEU A 330 -4.05 -17.84 16.64
C LEU A 330 -3.32 -17.72 15.29
N ALA A 331 -3.02 -16.49 14.85
CA ALA A 331 -2.37 -16.24 13.56
C ALA A 331 -0.96 -16.85 13.50
N TYR A 332 -0.20 -16.75 14.59
CA TYR A 332 1.14 -17.32 14.72
C TYR A 332 1.16 -18.78 15.21
N GLY A 333 -0.01 -19.39 15.48
CA GLY A 333 -0.11 -20.74 16.01
C GLY A 333 0.45 -20.91 17.44
N LEU A 334 0.54 -19.82 18.21
CA LEU A 334 1.04 -19.79 19.59
C LEU A 334 0.03 -20.38 20.61
N ASP A 335 -1.18 -20.68 20.16
CA ASP A 335 -2.19 -21.45 20.90
C ASP A 335 -1.86 -22.95 20.95
N LYS A 336 -0.95 -23.44 20.11
CA LYS A 336 -0.57 -24.86 19.99
C LYS A 336 0.77 -25.19 20.63
N ILE A 337 1.35 -24.25 21.38
CA ILE A 337 2.65 -24.44 22.02
C ILE A 337 2.47 -25.23 23.31
N ARG A 338 3.33 -26.24 23.49
CA ARG A 338 3.47 -26.96 24.75
C ARG A 338 4.58 -26.30 25.56
N GLU A 339 4.21 -25.63 26.64
CA GLU A 339 5.17 -25.14 27.62
C GLU A 339 5.73 -26.36 28.39
N VAL A 340 7.06 -26.41 28.50
CA VAL A 340 7.78 -27.44 29.26
C VAL A 340 8.63 -26.69 30.28
N GLU A 341 8.29 -26.86 31.55
CA GLU A 341 9.11 -26.34 32.63
C GLU A 341 10.38 -27.19 32.73
N PHE A 342 11.54 -26.55 32.75
CA PHE A 342 12.83 -27.17 33.02
C PHE A 342 13.34 -26.64 34.38
N PRO A 343 12.88 -27.23 35.51
CA PRO A 343 13.33 -26.81 36.83
C PRO A 343 14.81 -27.18 37.00
N ALA A 344 15.59 -26.26 37.57
CA ALA A 344 16.95 -26.57 37.98
C ALA A 344 16.90 -27.43 39.25
N GLU A 345 17.26 -28.71 39.16
CA GLU A 345 17.37 -29.60 40.32
C GLU A 345 18.65 -29.29 41.10
N GLU A 346 18.53 -29.07 42.42
CA GLU A 346 19.67 -28.77 43.30
C GLU A 346 20.37 -30.04 43.82
N SER A 347 19.80 -31.23 43.58
CA SER A 347 20.34 -32.51 44.04
C SER A 347 21.29 -33.13 43.01
N LEU A 348 22.56 -32.75 43.05
CA LEU A 348 23.60 -33.31 42.18
C LEU A 348 24.35 -34.47 42.86
N ALA A 349 24.28 -35.70 42.33
CA ALA A 349 25.12 -36.80 42.81
C ALA A 349 26.43 -36.92 42.00
N TRP A 350 27.46 -37.52 42.59
CA TRP A 350 28.73 -37.78 41.89
C TRP A 350 28.55 -38.61 40.61
N ALA A 351 27.64 -39.58 40.63
CA ALA A 351 27.32 -40.39 39.45
C ALA A 351 26.69 -39.57 38.31
N ASP A 352 25.99 -38.46 38.61
CA ASP A 352 25.46 -37.54 37.59
C ASP A 352 26.58 -36.77 36.91
N LEU A 353 27.60 -36.36 37.65
CA LEU A 353 28.78 -35.68 37.12
C LEU A 353 29.59 -36.59 36.20
N GLU A 354 29.79 -37.85 36.58
CA GLU A 354 30.49 -38.82 35.74
C GLU A 354 29.74 -39.11 34.43
N ARG A 355 28.41 -39.29 34.50
CA ARG A 355 27.58 -39.49 33.31
C ARG A 355 27.57 -38.29 32.37
N ASN A 356 27.71 -37.08 32.90
CA ASN A 356 27.64 -35.83 32.14
C ASN A 356 29.01 -35.16 31.96
N ARG A 357 30.08 -35.96 31.94
CA ARG A 357 31.46 -35.45 31.81
C ARG A 357 31.65 -34.56 30.58
N LEU A 358 31.02 -34.92 29.45
CA LEU A 358 31.03 -34.12 28.23
C LEU A 358 30.43 -32.72 28.43
N THR A 359 29.38 -32.59 29.24
CA THR A 359 28.77 -31.28 29.55
C THR A 359 29.71 -30.47 30.44
N ILE A 360 30.29 -31.10 31.47
CA ILE A 360 31.18 -30.45 32.44
C ILE A 360 32.45 -29.92 31.76
N ASP A 361 33.08 -30.77 30.95
CA ASP A 361 34.32 -30.42 30.24
C ASP A 361 34.08 -29.29 29.20
N ASN A 362 32.82 -28.97 28.88
CA ASN A 362 32.39 -27.93 27.93
C ASN A 362 31.54 -26.83 28.56
N ILE A 363 31.54 -26.69 29.89
CA ILE A 363 30.89 -25.56 30.55
C ILE A 363 31.60 -24.28 30.09
N ARG A 364 30.84 -23.41 29.45
CA ARG A 364 31.36 -22.14 28.95
C ARG A 364 31.57 -21.18 30.12
N LEU A 365 32.83 -20.89 30.41
CA LEU A 365 33.26 -19.91 31.41
C LEU A 365 33.42 -18.50 30.81
N TRP A 366 33.57 -18.39 29.49
CA TRP A 366 33.80 -17.14 28.78
C TRP A 366 32.52 -16.59 28.11
N ASP A 367 32.34 -15.27 28.16
CA ASP A 367 31.39 -14.59 27.27
C ASP A 367 32.15 -13.99 26.07
N HIS A 368 31.51 -14.03 24.89
CA HIS A 368 32.08 -13.56 23.63
C HIS A 368 32.57 -12.11 23.67
N ARG A 369 31.84 -11.20 24.33
CA ARG A 369 32.18 -9.76 24.38
C ARG A 369 33.48 -9.45 25.14
N PRO A 370 33.66 -9.87 26.41
CA PRO A 370 34.91 -9.65 27.12
C PRO A 370 36.07 -10.43 26.50
N LEU A 371 35.83 -11.63 25.99
CA LEU A 371 36.87 -12.44 25.37
C LEU A 371 37.44 -11.79 24.10
N LEU A 372 36.60 -11.14 23.28
CA LEU A 372 37.02 -10.37 22.11
C LEU A 372 38.03 -9.26 22.48
N ALA A 373 37.75 -8.51 23.55
CA ALA A 373 38.65 -7.47 24.02
C ALA A 373 40.00 -8.05 24.48
N THR A 374 39.97 -9.18 25.19
CA THR A 374 41.19 -9.89 25.62
C THR A 374 41.98 -10.45 24.44
N TYR A 375 41.32 -11.00 23.42
CA TYR A 375 41.98 -11.43 22.17
C TYR A 375 42.64 -10.23 21.47
N GLY A 376 41.95 -9.10 21.42
CA GLY A 376 42.49 -7.82 20.95
C GLY A 376 43.81 -7.47 21.63
N GLN A 377 43.83 -7.53 22.96
CA GLN A 377 45.01 -7.17 23.76
C GLN A 377 46.16 -8.18 23.66
N LEU A 378 45.85 -9.48 23.68
CA LEU A 378 46.87 -10.52 23.78
C LEU A 378 47.38 -10.99 22.42
N GLN A 379 46.56 -10.89 21.37
CA GLN A 379 46.75 -11.68 20.14
C GLN A 379 46.63 -10.86 18.83
N GLU A 380 46.45 -9.54 18.87
CA GLU A 380 46.50 -8.70 17.65
C GLU A 380 47.91 -8.70 17.06
N ILE A 381 48.95 -8.62 17.89
CA ILE A 381 50.39 -8.61 17.56
C ILE A 381 50.85 -7.42 16.68
N ARG A 382 50.00 -6.93 15.78
CA ARG A 382 50.19 -5.80 14.87
C ARG A 382 48.91 -4.97 14.85
N THR A 383 49.06 -3.66 14.70
CA THR A 383 47.94 -2.70 14.76
C THR A 383 46.92 -2.87 13.64
N TYR A 384 47.35 -3.40 12.49
CA TYR A 384 46.49 -3.65 11.33
C TYR A 384 45.74 -4.98 11.39
N TYR A 385 46.00 -5.83 12.40
CA TYR A 385 45.18 -7.01 12.64
C TYR A 385 44.15 -6.71 13.73
N LYS A 386 42.92 -7.16 13.50
CA LYS A 386 41.78 -6.99 14.41
C LYS A 386 40.94 -8.26 14.46
N PHE A 387 40.33 -8.49 15.62
CA PHE A 387 39.29 -9.49 15.79
C PHE A 387 37.93 -8.78 15.73
N VAL A 388 36.98 -9.33 14.96
CA VAL A 388 35.66 -8.72 14.75
C VAL A 388 34.62 -9.32 15.70
N ASP A 389 34.66 -10.63 15.88
CA ASP A 389 33.76 -11.41 16.71
C ASP A 389 34.48 -12.59 17.37
N VAL A 390 33.82 -13.24 18.32
CA VAL A 390 34.28 -14.50 18.92
C VAL A 390 33.11 -15.47 18.92
N ASP A 391 33.25 -16.54 18.15
CA ASP A 391 32.19 -17.53 17.95
C ASP A 391 32.43 -18.80 18.76
N ASN A 392 31.33 -19.49 19.06
CA ASN A 392 31.37 -20.81 19.69
C ASN A 392 31.32 -21.89 18.61
N ASP A 393 32.25 -22.82 18.67
CA ASP A 393 32.28 -23.96 17.76
C ASP A 393 32.71 -25.23 18.52
N ARG A 394 32.69 -26.41 17.87
CA ARG A 394 32.97 -27.69 18.52
C ARG A 394 33.86 -28.57 17.66
N TYR A 395 34.97 -29.01 18.22
CA TYR A 395 35.98 -29.83 17.55
C TYR A 395 36.35 -31.05 18.39
N VAL A 396 36.91 -32.07 17.73
CA VAL A 396 37.55 -33.19 18.42
C VAL A 396 39.04 -32.89 18.52
N ILE A 397 39.52 -32.58 19.73
CA ILE A 397 40.92 -32.25 20.02
C ILE A 397 41.49 -33.37 20.88
N ASP A 398 42.59 -33.99 20.45
CA ASP A 398 43.23 -35.14 21.11
C ASP A 398 42.25 -36.28 21.45
N GLY A 399 41.31 -36.55 20.53
CA GLY A 399 40.28 -37.58 20.68
C GLY A 399 39.13 -37.21 21.63
N ARG A 400 39.06 -35.97 22.14
CA ARG A 400 38.00 -35.49 23.03
C ARG A 400 37.14 -34.43 22.35
N TYR A 401 35.82 -34.57 22.45
CA TYR A 401 34.88 -33.58 21.92
C TYR A 401 34.85 -32.35 22.82
N GLN A 402 35.28 -31.21 22.28
CA GLN A 402 35.43 -29.97 23.02
C GLN A 402 34.80 -28.80 22.29
N GLN A 403 34.14 -27.95 23.06
CA GLN A 403 33.66 -26.66 22.62
C GLN A 403 34.81 -25.65 22.74
N THR A 404 35.00 -24.89 21.67
CA THR A 404 36.02 -23.86 21.55
C THR A 404 35.38 -22.51 21.32
N MET A 405 36.09 -21.47 21.73
CA MET A 405 35.85 -20.12 21.26
C MET A 405 36.98 -19.76 20.31
N LEU A 406 36.61 -19.23 19.15
CA LEU A 406 37.55 -18.90 18.10
C LEU A 406 37.21 -17.56 17.47
N SER A 407 38.24 -16.92 16.93
CA SER A 407 38.12 -15.67 16.20
C SER A 407 39.15 -15.62 15.08
N PRO A 408 38.72 -15.41 13.82
CA PRO A 408 39.65 -15.17 12.73
C PRO A 408 40.35 -13.82 12.94
N ARG A 409 41.65 -13.79 12.68
CA ARG A 409 42.42 -12.54 12.74
C ARG A 409 42.26 -11.83 11.41
N GLU A 410 41.42 -10.80 11.38
CA GLU A 410 41.10 -10.03 10.18
C GLU A 410 42.02 -8.83 10.00
N LEU A 411 42.06 -8.30 8.78
CA LEU A 411 42.83 -7.09 8.45
C LEU A 411 41.96 -5.84 8.58
N SER A 412 42.49 -4.79 9.22
CA SER A 412 41.88 -3.47 9.29
C SER A 412 42.68 -2.44 8.48
N TYR A 413 42.11 -2.01 7.36
CA TYR A 413 42.72 -1.01 6.47
C TYR A 413 42.95 0.34 7.17
N ASP A 414 42.02 0.75 8.04
CA ASP A 414 42.10 2.02 8.81
C ASP A 414 43.31 2.09 9.75
N HIS A 415 43.88 0.93 10.13
CA HIS A 415 45.00 0.82 11.07
C HIS A 415 46.32 0.43 10.39
N LEU A 416 46.38 0.51 9.05
CA LEU A 416 47.61 0.34 8.30
C LEU A 416 48.59 1.49 8.59
N PRO A 417 49.89 1.20 8.80
CA PRO A 417 50.89 2.24 9.08
C PRO A 417 51.13 3.19 7.90
N ASN A 418 50.71 2.84 6.67
CA ASN A 418 50.75 3.67 5.46
C ASN A 418 49.63 3.26 4.49
N PRO A 419 48.38 3.73 4.66
CA PRO A 419 47.28 3.36 3.77
C PRO A 419 47.49 4.02 2.41
N ASN A 420 47.79 3.20 1.41
CA ASN A 420 47.86 3.61 0.02
C ASN A 420 47.30 2.49 -0.85
N TRP A 421 46.98 2.81 -2.10
CA TRP A 421 46.32 1.85 -2.98
C TRP A 421 47.10 0.53 -3.13
N ILE A 422 48.44 0.59 -3.17
CA ILE A 422 49.30 -0.60 -3.23
C ILE A 422 49.19 -1.44 -1.95
N ASN A 423 49.21 -0.81 -0.78
CA ASN A 423 49.13 -1.50 0.49
C ASN A 423 47.73 -2.11 0.72
N GLU A 424 46.68 -1.42 0.29
CA GLU A 424 45.30 -1.90 0.43
C GLU A 424 44.95 -3.04 -0.55
N HIS A 425 45.50 -3.01 -1.77
CA HIS A 425 45.09 -3.94 -2.84
C HIS A 425 46.14 -5.00 -3.18
N PHE A 426 47.42 -4.81 -2.82
CA PHE A 426 48.50 -5.74 -3.18
C PHE A 426 49.33 -6.27 -2.01
N ALA A 427 49.60 -5.46 -0.97
CA ALA A 427 50.45 -5.91 0.14
C ALA A 427 49.66 -6.54 1.29
N PHE A 428 48.61 -5.88 1.76
CA PHE A 428 47.77 -6.33 2.88
C PHE A 428 46.39 -6.69 2.33
N THR A 429 46.24 -7.93 1.85
CA THR A 429 45.02 -8.38 1.15
C THR A 429 44.12 -9.27 1.98
N HIS A 430 44.61 -9.82 3.09
CA HIS A 430 43.88 -10.75 3.95
C HIS A 430 44.40 -10.69 5.38
N GLY A 431 43.54 -11.10 6.31
CA GLY A 431 43.91 -11.44 7.68
C GLY A 431 44.80 -12.69 7.75
N TYR A 432 45.44 -12.93 8.89
CA TYR A 432 46.37 -14.06 9.03
C TYR A 432 46.19 -14.83 10.33
N GLY A 433 45.73 -16.08 10.17
CA GLY A 433 45.56 -17.03 11.26
C GLY A 433 44.25 -16.89 12.03
N ILE A 434 44.13 -17.73 13.04
CA ILE A 434 42.97 -17.82 13.92
C ILE A 434 43.46 -17.90 15.35
N VAL A 435 42.74 -17.28 16.28
CA VAL A 435 42.94 -17.52 17.71
C VAL A 435 41.84 -18.46 18.14
N MET A 436 42.22 -19.55 18.81
CA MET A 436 41.27 -20.56 19.27
C MET A 436 41.66 -21.00 20.68
N GLY A 437 40.68 -21.10 21.57
CA GLY A 437 40.87 -21.58 22.94
C GLY A 437 39.69 -22.41 23.45
N PRO A 438 39.87 -23.20 24.51
CA PRO A 438 38.77 -23.89 25.18
C PRO A 438 37.79 -22.91 25.84
N VAL A 439 36.50 -23.26 25.83
CA VAL A 439 35.50 -22.44 26.55
C VAL A 439 35.52 -22.63 28.07
N SER A 440 36.15 -23.71 28.55
CA SER A 440 36.02 -24.22 29.93
C SER A 440 37.29 -24.09 30.78
N ARG A 441 38.35 -23.43 30.27
CA ARG A 441 39.61 -23.25 31.00
C ARG A 441 39.99 -21.79 31.14
N ILE A 442 40.67 -21.51 32.24
CA ILE A 442 41.17 -20.19 32.63
C ILE A 442 42.58 -20.40 33.17
N SER A 443 43.52 -19.53 32.75
CA SER A 443 44.87 -19.51 33.29
C SER A 443 44.87 -19.10 34.77
N ARG A 444 46.02 -19.24 35.45
CA ARG A 444 46.15 -18.83 36.86
C ARG A 444 45.97 -17.33 37.06
N GLU A 445 46.25 -16.56 36.03
CA GLU A 445 46.15 -15.10 35.97
C GLU A 445 44.75 -14.62 35.57
N GLY A 446 43.79 -15.54 35.33
CA GLY A 446 42.45 -15.18 34.90
C GLY A 446 42.32 -14.89 33.40
N LEU A 447 43.29 -15.32 32.58
CA LEU A 447 43.30 -15.11 31.13
C LEU A 447 42.83 -16.36 30.38
N PRO A 448 42.35 -16.22 29.13
CA PRO A 448 42.03 -17.37 28.29
C PRO A 448 43.28 -18.20 27.97
N GLU A 449 43.13 -19.52 27.98
CA GLU A 449 44.10 -20.43 27.37
C GLU A 449 43.86 -20.52 25.86
N PHE A 450 44.91 -20.81 25.09
CA PHE A 450 44.85 -20.91 23.64
C PHE A 450 45.36 -22.27 23.16
N TYR A 451 44.64 -22.86 22.21
CA TYR A 451 45.08 -23.98 21.37
C TYR A 451 45.85 -23.48 20.15
N ILE A 452 45.35 -22.41 19.53
CA ILE A 452 46.02 -21.73 18.43
C ILE A 452 46.19 -20.28 18.84
N GLN A 453 47.42 -19.81 18.80
CA GLN A 453 47.81 -18.45 19.15
C GLN A 453 48.94 -17.98 18.23
N ASP A 454 49.18 -16.70 18.30
CA ASP A 454 50.20 -15.94 17.62
C ASP A 454 50.07 -15.96 16.09
N ILE A 455 51.17 -15.61 15.41
CA ILE A 455 51.33 -15.67 13.96
C ILE A 455 52.39 -16.74 13.68
N PRO A 456 52.16 -17.67 12.72
CA PRO A 456 53.12 -18.67 12.26
C PRO A 456 54.56 -18.19 12.02
#